data_AF-A0A923WD67-F1
#
_entry.id   AF-A0A923WD67-F1
#
_cell.length_a   1.000
_cell.length_b   1.000
_cell.length_c   1.000
_cell.angle_alpha   90.00
_cell.angle_beta   90.00
_cell.angle_gamma   90.00
#
_symmetry.space_group_name_H-M   'P 1'
#
loop_
_entity.id
_entity.type
_entity.pdbx_description
1 polymer ?
#
loop_
_entity_poly.entity_id
_entity_poly.type
_entity_poly.pdbx_seq_one_letter_code
_entity_poly.pdbx_strand_id
1 'polypeptide(L)'
;KTGKFSFTITGIRRSFPAELNQEFFDKIFGKDAVTTEEEFNKKLNETISENYNREAEALIAREIRKEYLKNTNVELSGEFLKRFLLINNEGKMTQEQIEKDFDLYQGDLKWLLIRNKIGEDNEIKVEHPEVIARTKELFMQQFGGSMTSLTEEMDETMNKLAENYLTSENGKNYNRTFEEVYYTKVLKFIESNISFNTKKISVDEFEKLVQEN
;
A
#
# COMPACT_ATOMS: atom_id res chain seq x y z
N LYS A 1 5.34 -39.11 15.39
CA LYS A 1 5.20 -39.20 16.86
C LYS A 1 3.72 -39.24 17.18
N THR A 2 3.24 -40.29 17.84
CA THR A 2 1.85 -40.42 18.31
C THR A 2 1.87 -40.41 19.84
N GLY A 3 1.07 -39.55 20.45
CA GLY A 3 1.01 -39.36 21.90
C GLY A 3 -0.43 -39.22 22.38
N LYS A 4 -0.71 -39.64 23.62
CA LYS A 4 -2.03 -39.51 24.25
C LYS A 4 -2.17 -38.10 24.84
N PHE A 5 -3.21 -37.38 24.43
CA PHE A 5 -3.56 -36.07 24.98
C PHE A 5 -4.76 -36.18 25.91
N SER A 6 -4.78 -35.38 26.97
CA SER A 6 -5.91 -35.21 27.86
C SER A 6 -6.28 -33.73 27.87
N PHE A 7 -7.57 -33.43 27.67
CA PHE A 7 -8.11 -32.08 27.70
C PHE A 7 -9.19 -31.99 28.77
N THR A 8 -9.20 -30.90 29.53
CA THR A 8 -10.27 -30.59 30.49
C THR A 8 -11.11 -29.46 29.93
N ILE A 9 -12.41 -29.69 29.78
CA ILE A 9 -13.34 -28.66 29.31
C ILE A 9 -13.56 -27.67 30.46
N THR A 10 -13.14 -26.42 30.25
CA THR A 10 -13.30 -25.33 31.23
C THR A 10 -14.60 -24.54 31.03
N GLY A 11 -15.24 -24.65 29.87
CA GLY A 11 -16.53 -24.01 29.59
C GLY A 11 -17.02 -24.29 28.18
N ILE A 12 -18.34 -24.18 27.99
CA ILE A 12 -19.00 -24.31 26.69
C ILE A 12 -19.62 -22.96 26.35
N ARG A 13 -19.17 -22.33 25.26
CA ARG A 13 -19.76 -21.12 24.71
C ARG A 13 -20.61 -21.49 23.48
N ARG A 14 -21.76 -20.83 23.34
CA ARG A 14 -22.61 -20.92 22.14
C ARG A 14 -22.64 -19.54 21.50
N SER A 15 -22.40 -19.49 20.19
CA SER A 15 -22.51 -18.27 19.40
C SER A 15 -23.86 -18.25 18.71
N PHE A 16 -24.55 -17.11 18.75
CA PHE A 16 -25.77 -16.85 18.01
C PHE A 16 -25.55 -15.65 17.08
N PRO A 17 -26.23 -15.58 15.92
CA PRO A 17 -26.23 -14.37 15.10
C PRO A 17 -26.70 -13.17 15.94
N ALA A 18 -25.97 -12.07 15.86
CA ALA A 18 -26.40 -10.83 16.50
C ALA A 18 -27.63 -10.26 15.78
N GLU A 19 -28.51 -9.61 16.53
CA GLU A 19 -29.60 -8.85 15.94
C GLU A 19 -29.05 -7.58 15.29
N LEU A 20 -29.61 -7.18 14.13
CA LEU A 20 -29.25 -5.94 13.44
C LEU A 20 -29.87 -4.73 14.17
N ASN A 21 -29.25 -4.34 15.28
CA ASN A 21 -29.69 -3.25 16.13
C ASN A 21 -28.53 -2.25 16.36
N GLN A 22 -28.80 -1.18 17.12
CA GLN A 22 -27.82 -0.13 17.39
C GLN A 22 -26.54 -0.67 18.04
N GLU A 23 -26.65 -1.64 18.96
CA GLU A 23 -25.47 -2.25 19.60
C GLU A 23 -24.58 -2.97 18.56
N PHE A 24 -25.20 -3.65 17.59
CA PHE A 24 -24.46 -4.27 16.49
C PHE A 24 -23.82 -3.23 15.58
N PHE A 25 -24.54 -2.17 15.21
CA PHE A 25 -24.00 -1.10 14.35
C PHE A 25 -22.82 -0.39 15.02
N ASP A 26 -22.97 -0.01 16.29
CA ASP A 26 -21.94 0.65 17.09
C ASP A 26 -20.68 -0.22 17.25
N LYS A 27 -20.84 -1.54 17.30
CA LYS A 27 -19.72 -2.48 17.41
C LYS A 27 -18.91 -2.60 16.12
N ILE A 28 -19.54 -2.42 14.96
CA ILE A 28 -18.87 -2.54 13.65
C ILE A 28 -18.28 -1.20 13.21
N PHE A 29 -19.05 -0.12 13.30
CA PHE A 29 -18.66 1.19 12.75
C PHE A 29 -18.32 2.24 13.81
N GLY A 30 -18.50 1.93 15.09
CA GLY A 30 -18.32 2.87 16.18
C GLY A 30 -19.63 3.56 16.57
N LYS A 31 -19.64 4.08 17.79
CA LYS A 31 -20.83 4.69 18.38
C LYS A 31 -21.35 5.86 17.55
N ASP A 32 -22.66 5.88 17.31
CA ASP A 32 -23.38 6.95 16.61
C ASP A 32 -22.96 7.15 15.13
N ALA A 33 -22.19 6.21 14.55
CA ALA A 33 -21.76 6.28 13.16
C ALA A 33 -22.87 5.92 12.16
N VAL A 34 -23.80 5.07 12.58
CA VAL A 34 -24.91 4.52 11.79
C VAL A 34 -26.08 4.29 12.73
N THR A 35 -27.28 4.72 12.35
CA THR A 35 -28.48 4.64 13.21
C THR A 35 -29.59 3.76 12.66
N THR A 36 -29.53 3.42 11.37
CA THR A 36 -30.54 2.61 10.70
C THR A 36 -29.91 1.46 9.93
N GLU A 37 -30.69 0.42 9.66
CA GLU A 37 -30.26 -0.70 8.82
C GLU A 37 -29.93 -0.24 7.39
N GLU A 38 -30.63 0.76 6.86
CA GLU A 38 -30.34 1.34 5.54
C GLU A 38 -28.97 2.02 5.52
N GLU A 39 -28.67 2.86 6.53
CA GLU A 39 -27.36 3.48 6.71
C GLU A 39 -26.26 2.43 6.91
N PHE A 40 -26.56 1.35 7.65
CA PHE A 40 -25.62 0.24 7.88
C PHE A 40 -25.25 -0.43 6.56
N ASN A 41 -26.24 -0.82 5.77
CA ASN A 41 -26.02 -1.48 4.48
C ASN A 41 -25.29 -0.55 3.50
N LYS A 42 -25.63 0.74 3.49
CA LYS A 42 -24.91 1.73 2.68
C LYS A 42 -23.44 1.82 3.09
N LYS A 43 -23.15 1.97 4.38
CA LYS A 43 -21.78 2.09 4.90
C LYS A 43 -20.96 0.82 4.68
N LEU A 44 -21.60 -0.33 4.84
CA LEU A 44 -21.01 -1.64 4.53
C LEU A 44 -20.63 -1.74 3.05
N ASN A 45 -21.54 -1.37 2.14
CA ASN A 45 -21.27 -1.38 0.70
C ASN A 45 -20.15 -0.40 0.32
N GLU A 46 -20.14 0.81 0.88
CA GLU A 46 -19.04 1.78 0.69
C GLU A 46 -17.71 1.19 1.14
N THR A 47 -17.67 0.60 2.34
CA THR A 47 -16.45 0.03 2.91
C THR A 47 -15.93 -1.14 2.08
N ILE A 48 -16.82 -2.05 1.65
CA ILE A 48 -16.48 -3.16 0.77
C ILE A 48 -15.96 -2.64 -0.58
N SER A 49 -16.64 -1.65 -1.16
CA SER A 49 -16.24 -1.07 -2.45
C SER A 49 -14.89 -0.37 -2.37
N GLU A 50 -14.63 0.40 -1.30
CA GLU A 50 -13.34 1.04 -1.04
C GLU A 50 -12.21 0.00 -0.90
N ASN A 51 -12.46 -1.12 -0.23
CA ASN A 51 -11.49 -2.20 -0.11
C ASN A 51 -11.15 -2.78 -1.49
N TYR A 52 -12.16 -3.15 -2.29
CA TYR A 52 -11.95 -3.69 -3.63
C TYR A 52 -11.29 -2.68 -4.58
N ASN A 53 -11.62 -1.38 -4.47
CA ASN A 53 -10.97 -0.35 -5.26
C ASN A 53 -9.47 -0.28 -4.95
N ARG A 54 -9.07 -0.31 -3.67
CA ARG A 54 -7.66 -0.32 -3.29
C ARG A 54 -6.93 -1.56 -3.80
N GLU A 55 -7.56 -2.73 -3.75
CA GLU A 55 -6.98 -3.96 -4.30
C GLU A 55 -6.87 -3.90 -5.83
N ALA A 56 -7.87 -3.33 -6.51
CA ALA A 56 -7.86 -3.18 -7.96
C ALA A 56 -6.79 -2.17 -8.42
N GLU A 57 -6.63 -1.05 -7.72
CA GLU A 57 -5.55 -0.08 -7.95
C GLU A 57 -4.17 -0.73 -7.77
N ALA A 58 -3.99 -1.54 -6.73
CA ALA A 58 -2.74 -2.26 -6.51
C ALA A 58 -2.45 -3.27 -7.64
N LEU A 59 -3.48 -3.97 -8.12
CA LEU A 59 -3.36 -4.89 -9.26
C LEU A 59 -3.01 -4.14 -10.55
N ILE A 60 -3.66 -3.00 -10.82
CA ILE A 60 -3.38 -2.14 -11.98
C ILE A 60 -1.92 -1.66 -11.95
N ALA A 61 -1.45 -1.17 -10.81
CA ALA A 61 -0.06 -0.72 -10.67
C ALA A 61 0.95 -1.84 -10.96
N ARG A 62 0.66 -3.08 -10.52
CA ARG A 62 1.49 -4.26 -10.82
C ARG A 62 1.48 -4.61 -12.32
N GLU A 63 0.31 -4.61 -12.96
CA GLU A 63 0.20 -4.89 -14.40
C GLU A 63 0.87 -3.80 -15.25
N ILE A 64 0.74 -2.52 -14.88
CA ILE A 64 1.49 -1.42 -15.50
C ILE A 64 2.99 -1.72 -15.43
N ARG A 65 3.51 -1.98 -14.22
CA ARG A 65 4.93 -2.30 -14.02
C ARG A 65 5.37 -3.46 -14.92
N LYS A 66 4.60 -4.55 -14.94
CA LYS A 66 4.88 -5.75 -15.73
C LYS A 66 4.93 -5.46 -17.22
N GLU A 67 3.98 -4.71 -17.76
CA GLU A 67 3.96 -4.33 -19.17
C GLU A 67 5.13 -3.41 -19.53
N TYR A 68 5.50 -2.44 -18.69
CA TYR A 68 6.67 -1.61 -18.96
C TYR A 68 7.98 -2.41 -18.91
N LEU A 69 8.15 -3.31 -17.95
CA LEU A 69 9.33 -4.17 -17.85
C LEU A 69 9.47 -5.11 -19.05
N LYS A 70 8.36 -5.60 -19.58
CA LYS A 70 8.32 -6.49 -20.75
C LYS A 70 8.64 -5.75 -22.06
N ASN A 71 8.11 -4.53 -22.22
CA ASN A 71 8.17 -3.80 -23.49
C ASN A 71 9.30 -2.75 -23.56
N THR A 72 10.01 -2.49 -22.48
CA THR A 72 11.11 -1.51 -22.45
C THR A 72 12.46 -2.22 -22.33
N ASN A 73 13.32 -2.06 -23.34
CA ASN A 73 14.69 -2.56 -23.25
C ASN A 73 15.55 -1.58 -22.44
N VAL A 74 16.00 -2.03 -21.27
CA VAL A 74 16.96 -1.31 -20.43
C VAL A 74 18.20 -2.20 -20.29
N GLU A 75 19.29 -1.77 -20.92
CA GLU A 75 20.57 -2.47 -20.85
C GLU A 75 21.25 -2.20 -19.52
N LEU A 76 21.40 -3.25 -18.71
CA LEU A 76 22.05 -3.20 -17.42
C LEU A 76 23.19 -4.23 -17.38
N SER A 77 24.38 -3.81 -16.95
CA SER A 77 25.51 -4.73 -16.77
C SER A 77 25.30 -5.59 -15.52
N GLY A 78 25.00 -6.87 -15.71
CA GLY A 78 24.71 -7.80 -14.62
C GLY A 78 25.88 -7.98 -13.65
N GLU A 79 27.10 -8.13 -14.17
CA GLU A 79 28.30 -8.30 -13.35
C GLU A 79 28.60 -7.06 -12.50
N PHE A 80 28.48 -5.87 -13.10
CA PHE A 80 28.67 -4.62 -12.37
C PHE A 80 27.65 -4.51 -11.23
N LEU A 81 26.37 -4.77 -11.50
CA LEU A 81 25.32 -4.65 -10.49
C LEU A 81 25.49 -5.64 -9.34
N LYS A 82 25.83 -6.90 -9.63
CA LYS A 82 26.13 -7.90 -8.58
C LYS A 82 27.29 -7.45 -7.70
N ARG A 83 28.38 -6.97 -8.31
CA ARG A 83 29.54 -6.46 -7.58
C ARG A 83 29.19 -5.20 -6.77
N PHE A 84 28.42 -4.30 -7.35
CA PHE A 84 27.94 -3.09 -6.70
C PHE A 84 27.08 -3.41 -5.47
N LEU A 85 26.14 -4.36 -5.58
CA LEU A 85 25.31 -4.82 -4.47
C LEU A 85 26.16 -5.43 -3.34
N LEU A 86 27.15 -6.25 -3.68
CA LEU A 86 28.03 -6.87 -2.69
C LEU A 86 28.85 -5.82 -1.91
N ILE A 87 29.39 -4.82 -2.60
CA ILE A 87 30.19 -3.75 -1.97
C ILE A 87 29.32 -2.86 -1.09
N ASN A 88 28.15 -2.42 -1.58
CA ASN A 88 27.30 -1.48 -0.85
C ASN A 88 26.54 -2.10 0.32
N ASN A 89 26.40 -3.42 0.35
CA ASN A 89 25.75 -4.09 1.47
C ASN A 89 26.71 -4.42 2.62
N GLU A 90 28.02 -4.13 2.51
CA GLU A 90 29.00 -4.26 3.60
C GLU A 90 28.90 -5.60 4.37
N GLY A 91 28.65 -6.71 3.67
CA GLY A 91 28.52 -8.05 4.27
C GLY A 91 27.14 -8.40 4.84
N LYS A 92 26.13 -7.53 4.71
CA LYS A 92 24.72 -7.83 5.03
C LYS A 92 24.08 -8.84 4.08
N MET A 93 24.65 -9.03 2.90
CA MET A 93 24.21 -9.99 1.90
C MET A 93 25.38 -10.85 1.42
N THR A 94 25.13 -12.15 1.27
CA THR A 94 26.09 -13.09 0.66
C THR A 94 25.99 -13.08 -0.86
N GLN A 95 27.04 -13.53 -1.54
CA GLN A 95 27.01 -13.70 -2.99
C GLN A 95 25.88 -14.64 -3.44
N GLU A 96 25.65 -15.74 -2.72
CA GLU A 96 24.55 -16.67 -3.02
C GLU A 96 23.17 -16.01 -2.92
N GLN A 97 22.97 -15.15 -1.91
CA GLN A 97 21.72 -14.39 -1.77
C GLN A 97 21.53 -13.40 -2.92
N ILE A 98 22.59 -12.69 -3.29
CA ILE A 98 22.55 -11.75 -4.43
C ILE A 98 22.26 -12.49 -5.72
N GLU A 99 22.87 -13.66 -5.96
CA GLU A 99 22.63 -14.46 -7.17
C GLU A 99 21.20 -14.99 -7.24
N LYS A 100 20.67 -15.48 -6.11
CA LYS A 100 19.29 -16.00 -6.03
C LYS A 100 18.25 -14.92 -6.32
N ASP A 101 18.43 -13.72 -5.78
CA ASP A 101 17.44 -12.64 -5.85
C ASP A 101 17.79 -11.60 -6.93
N PHE A 102 18.81 -11.85 -7.76
CA PHE A 102 19.33 -10.89 -8.73
C PHE A 102 18.29 -10.41 -9.73
N ASP A 103 17.45 -11.32 -10.22
CA ASP A 103 16.42 -10.99 -11.22
C ASP A 103 15.37 -10.03 -10.65
N LEU A 104 15.05 -10.16 -9.35
CA LEU A 104 14.16 -9.23 -8.64
C LEU A 104 14.82 -7.85 -8.52
N TYR A 105 16.07 -7.79 -8.07
CA TYR A 105 16.82 -6.54 -7.98
C TYR A 105 16.96 -5.83 -9.33
N GLN A 106 17.27 -6.60 -10.38
CA GLN A 106 17.36 -6.07 -11.72
C GLN A 106 16.00 -5.55 -12.19
N GLY A 107 14.92 -6.25 -11.92
CA GLY A 107 13.56 -5.82 -12.21
C GLY A 107 13.17 -4.53 -11.49
N ASP A 108 13.48 -4.40 -10.20
CA ASP A 108 13.25 -3.19 -9.41
C ASP A 108 14.06 -2.00 -9.93
N LEU A 109 15.33 -2.21 -10.26
CA LEU A 109 16.19 -1.15 -10.81
C LEU A 109 15.73 -0.70 -12.19
N LYS A 110 15.37 -1.64 -13.09
CA LYS A 110 14.79 -1.29 -14.39
C LYS A 110 13.52 -0.47 -14.21
N TRP A 111 12.63 -0.92 -13.31
CA TRP A 111 11.39 -0.20 -13.05
C TRP A 111 11.66 1.21 -12.54
N LEU A 112 12.59 1.37 -11.58
CA LEU A 112 13.04 2.67 -11.06
C LEU A 112 13.53 3.60 -12.17
N LEU A 113 14.36 3.10 -13.08
CA LEU A 113 14.89 3.91 -14.19
C LEU A 113 13.77 4.32 -15.16
N ILE A 114 12.83 3.42 -15.48
CA ILE A 114 11.70 3.71 -16.36
C ILE A 114 10.82 4.81 -15.76
N ARG A 115 10.40 4.67 -14.50
CA ARG A 115 9.53 5.67 -13.84
C ARG A 115 10.22 7.03 -13.68
N ASN A 116 11.52 7.05 -13.39
CA ASN A 116 12.27 8.29 -13.29
C ASN A 116 12.33 8.97 -14.66
N LYS A 117 12.59 8.21 -15.74
CA LYS A 117 12.58 8.76 -17.09
C LYS A 117 11.22 9.33 -17.48
N ILE A 118 10.12 8.62 -17.17
CA ILE A 118 8.76 9.11 -17.41
C ILE A 118 8.50 10.41 -16.64
N GLY A 119 8.86 10.46 -15.35
CA GLY A 119 8.65 11.65 -14.55
C GLY A 119 9.50 12.84 -14.99
N GLU A 120 10.77 12.61 -15.37
CA GLU A 120 11.65 13.63 -15.93
C GLU A 120 11.11 14.20 -17.25
N ASP A 121 10.73 13.33 -18.20
CA ASP A 121 10.24 13.74 -19.52
C ASP A 121 8.93 14.54 -19.47
N ASN A 122 8.14 14.34 -18.41
CA ASN A 122 6.85 14.99 -18.21
C ASN A 122 6.88 16.03 -17.07
N GLU A 123 8.08 16.42 -16.64
CA GLU A 123 8.31 17.45 -15.63
C GLU A 123 7.50 17.25 -14.32
N ILE A 124 7.31 15.99 -13.93
CA ILE A 124 6.60 15.64 -12.69
C ILE A 124 7.45 16.06 -11.50
N LYS A 125 6.90 16.93 -10.66
CA LYS A 125 7.54 17.46 -9.45
C LYS A 125 6.76 17.09 -8.21
N VAL A 126 7.46 16.97 -7.09
CA VAL A 126 6.86 16.80 -5.76
C VAL A 126 7.20 18.03 -4.95
N GLU A 127 6.17 18.65 -4.41
CA GLU A 127 6.30 19.81 -3.56
C GLU A 127 6.27 19.40 -2.08
N HIS A 128 6.99 20.13 -1.22
CA HIS A 128 7.05 19.85 0.23
C HIS A 128 5.65 19.70 0.89
N PRO A 129 4.63 20.53 0.56
CA PRO A 129 3.29 20.35 1.11
C PRO A 129 2.66 18.98 0.79
N GLU A 130 2.99 18.38 -0.36
CA GLU A 130 2.49 17.05 -0.72
C GLU A 130 3.14 15.96 0.15
N VAL A 131 4.43 16.12 0.48
CA VAL A 131 5.15 15.22 1.40
C VAL A 131 4.58 15.31 2.82
N ILE A 132 4.25 16.52 3.28
CA ILE A 132 3.56 16.74 4.56
C ILE A 132 2.18 16.11 4.55
N ALA A 133 1.38 16.33 3.50
CA ALA A 133 0.05 15.74 3.37
C ALA A 133 0.11 14.20 3.43
N ARG A 134 1.02 13.58 2.68
CA ARG A 134 1.21 12.13 2.71
C ARG A 134 1.59 11.62 4.11
N THR A 135 2.45 12.35 4.82
CA THR A 135 2.86 11.99 6.19
C THR A 135 1.69 12.06 7.16
N LYS A 136 0.83 13.08 7.04
CA LYS A 136 -0.39 13.18 7.85
C LYS A 136 -1.32 12.00 7.60
N GLU A 137 -1.53 11.62 6.33
CA GLU A 137 -2.34 10.45 5.96
C GLU A 137 -1.80 9.17 6.60
N LEU A 138 -0.47 8.96 6.60
CA LEU A 138 0.16 7.81 7.24
C LEU A 138 -0.17 7.73 8.73
N PHE A 139 -0.10 8.86 9.44
CA PHE A 139 -0.47 8.92 10.85
C PHE A 139 -1.97 8.66 11.05
N MET A 140 -2.83 9.27 10.25
CA MET A 140 -4.27 9.05 10.34
C MET A 140 -4.63 7.57 10.12
N GLN A 141 -3.98 6.90 9.17
CA GLN A 141 -4.13 5.46 8.93
C GLN A 141 -3.68 4.65 10.15
N GLN A 142 -2.55 5.02 10.78
CA GLN A 142 -2.05 4.34 11.99
C GLN A 142 -3.00 4.49 13.19
N PHE A 143 -3.75 5.59 13.29
CA PHE A 143 -4.75 5.84 14.33
C PHE A 143 -6.17 5.37 13.94
N GLY A 144 -6.29 4.49 12.94
CA GLY A 144 -7.54 3.81 12.62
C GLY A 144 -8.53 4.63 11.79
N GLY A 145 -8.09 5.69 11.10
CA GLY A 145 -8.90 6.42 10.13
C GLY A 145 -10.08 7.23 10.68
N SER A 146 -10.41 7.11 11.98
CA SER A 146 -11.53 7.81 12.65
C SER A 146 -11.36 9.33 12.78
N MET A 147 -10.28 9.90 12.24
CA MET A 147 -9.97 11.32 12.30
C MET A 147 -10.43 12.02 11.01
N THR A 148 -11.67 11.77 10.57
CA THR A 148 -12.23 12.32 9.33
C THR A 148 -12.52 13.83 9.42
N SER A 149 -12.46 14.42 10.62
CA SER A 149 -12.58 15.85 10.86
C SER A 149 -11.54 16.31 11.88
N LEU A 150 -10.42 16.86 11.40
CA LEU A 150 -9.45 17.53 12.25
C LEU A 150 -9.96 18.96 12.54
N THR A 151 -10.05 19.33 13.80
CA THR A 151 -10.15 20.75 14.15
C THR A 151 -8.88 21.48 13.68
N GLU A 152 -8.93 22.80 13.51
CA GLU A 152 -7.74 23.59 13.12
C GLU A 152 -6.56 23.34 14.08
N GLU A 153 -6.82 23.24 15.38
CA GLU A 153 -5.81 22.92 16.41
C GLU A 153 -5.18 21.53 16.21
N MET A 154 -5.98 20.54 15.83
CA MET A 154 -5.50 19.20 15.51
C MET A 154 -4.69 19.19 14.21
N ASP A 155 -5.07 19.96 13.19
CA ASP A 155 -4.30 20.05 11.95
C ASP A 155 -2.92 20.69 12.16
N GLU A 156 -2.84 21.76 12.95
CA GLU A 156 -1.56 22.36 13.32
C GLU A 156 -0.66 21.37 14.08
N THR A 157 -1.26 20.60 15.00
CA THR A 157 -0.54 19.55 15.73
C THR A 157 -0.03 18.48 14.78
N MET A 158 -0.85 18.03 13.83
CA MET A 158 -0.49 17.04 12.82
C MET A 158 0.61 17.55 11.88
N ASN A 159 0.58 18.83 11.50
CA ASN A 159 1.67 19.47 10.73
C ASN A 159 3.00 19.36 11.49
N LYS A 160 3.03 19.75 12.77
CA LYS A 160 4.25 19.68 13.60
C LYS A 160 4.76 18.25 13.75
N LEU A 161 3.86 17.29 13.96
CA LEU A 161 4.22 15.87 14.04
C LEU A 161 4.81 15.37 12.71
N ALA A 162 4.20 15.74 11.58
CA ALA A 162 4.70 15.38 10.26
C ALA A 162 6.10 15.95 10.02
N GLU A 163 6.32 17.24 10.29
CA GLU A 163 7.64 17.88 10.16
C GLU A 163 8.71 17.21 11.04
N ASN A 164 8.39 16.94 12.32
CA ASN A 164 9.30 16.25 13.23
C ASN A 164 9.66 14.86 12.71
N TYR A 165 8.68 14.12 12.19
CA TYR A 165 8.92 12.80 11.61
C TYR A 165 9.79 12.87 10.36
N LEU A 166 9.52 13.80 9.45
CA LEU A 166 10.24 13.94 8.18
C LEU A 166 11.71 14.35 8.40
N THR A 167 11.97 15.20 9.39
CA THR A 167 13.32 15.65 9.78
C THR A 167 14.09 14.63 10.63
N SER A 168 13.39 13.68 11.26
CA SER A 168 14.01 12.57 11.99
C SER A 168 14.86 11.67 11.09
N GLU A 169 15.71 10.84 11.70
CA GLU A 169 16.59 9.90 10.97
C GLU A 169 17.49 10.58 9.92
N ASN A 170 17.91 11.82 10.19
CA ASN A 170 18.69 12.67 9.28
C ASN A 170 18.02 12.84 7.90
N GLY A 171 16.69 13.05 7.87
CA GLY A 171 15.94 13.28 6.64
C GLY A 171 15.65 12.04 5.81
N LYS A 172 16.00 10.83 6.29
CA LYS A 172 15.65 9.58 5.60
C LYS A 172 14.14 9.41 5.44
N ASN A 173 13.37 9.82 6.44
CA ASN A 173 11.91 9.77 6.40
C ASN A 173 11.36 10.72 5.34
N TYR A 174 11.94 11.91 5.19
CA TYR A 174 11.62 12.82 4.10
C TYR A 174 11.86 12.18 2.74
N ASN A 175 13.06 11.68 2.49
CA ASN A 175 13.40 11.06 1.19
C ASN A 175 12.47 9.89 0.87
N ARG A 176 12.19 9.01 1.83
CA ARG A 176 11.27 7.88 1.64
C ARG A 176 9.86 8.33 1.26
N THR A 177 9.33 9.34 1.97
CA THR A 177 7.98 9.85 1.72
C THR A 177 7.92 10.60 0.40
N PHE A 178 8.94 11.40 0.07
CA PHE A 178 9.09 12.06 -1.21
C PHE A 178 9.05 11.06 -2.37
N GLU A 179 9.83 9.98 -2.30
CA GLU A 179 9.88 8.94 -3.33
C GLU A 179 8.53 8.22 -3.52
N GLU A 180 7.76 8.07 -2.43
CA GLU A 180 6.42 7.51 -2.46
C GLU A 180 5.41 8.44 -3.14
N VAL A 181 5.44 9.74 -2.81
CA VAL A 181 4.61 10.74 -3.49
C VAL A 181 4.99 10.82 -4.97
N TYR A 182 6.28 10.87 -5.28
CA TYR A 182 6.78 10.89 -6.65
C TYR A 182 6.30 9.66 -7.44
N TYR A 183 6.41 8.47 -6.84
CA TYR A 183 5.91 7.23 -7.45
C TYR A 183 4.43 7.34 -7.81
N THR A 184 3.63 7.79 -6.84
CA THR A 184 2.18 7.88 -6.97
C THR A 184 1.81 8.84 -8.09
N LYS A 185 2.51 9.98 -8.22
CA LYS A 185 2.29 10.95 -9.30
C LYS A 185 2.65 10.37 -10.67
N VAL A 186 3.78 9.66 -10.76
CA VAL A 186 4.18 8.99 -12.01
C VAL A 186 3.17 7.91 -12.42
N LEU A 187 2.70 7.08 -11.48
CA LEU A 187 1.67 6.08 -11.76
C LEU A 187 0.36 6.73 -12.23
N LYS A 188 -0.14 7.74 -11.52
CA LYS A 188 -1.35 8.48 -11.94
C LYS A 188 -1.20 9.10 -13.33
N PHE A 189 -0.02 9.64 -13.63
CA PHE A 189 0.28 10.15 -14.97
C PHE A 189 0.19 9.03 -16.02
N ILE A 190 0.84 7.89 -15.78
CA ILE A 190 0.75 6.72 -16.67
C ILE A 190 -0.70 6.29 -16.86
N GLU A 191 -1.45 6.10 -15.78
CA GLU A 191 -2.87 5.68 -15.82
C GLU A 191 -3.72 6.64 -16.67
N SER A 192 -3.50 7.95 -16.56
CA SER A 192 -4.21 8.95 -17.36
C SER A 192 -3.83 8.96 -18.85
N ASN A 193 -2.72 8.32 -19.23
CA ASN A 193 -2.17 8.30 -20.59
C ASN A 193 -2.18 6.92 -21.25
N ILE A 194 -2.71 5.90 -20.59
CA ILE A 194 -2.89 4.56 -21.16
C ILE A 194 -4.37 4.26 -21.42
N SER A 195 -4.61 3.25 -22.24
CA SER A 195 -5.96 2.73 -22.47
C SER A 195 -6.21 1.49 -21.63
N PHE A 196 -7.33 1.46 -20.91
CA PHE A 196 -7.77 0.30 -20.14
C PHE A 196 -8.72 -0.57 -20.95
N ASN A 197 -8.54 -1.89 -20.88
CA ASN A 197 -9.51 -2.85 -21.35
C ASN A 197 -10.33 -3.35 -20.16
N THR A 198 -11.50 -2.75 -19.95
CA THR A 198 -12.39 -3.11 -18.84
C THR A 198 -13.02 -4.48 -19.07
N LYS A 199 -12.84 -5.39 -18.10
CA LYS A 199 -13.47 -6.71 -18.10
C LYS A 199 -14.33 -6.87 -16.86
N LYS A 200 -15.54 -7.40 -17.03
CA LYS A 200 -16.37 -7.83 -15.89
C LYS A 200 -15.89 -9.20 -15.44
N ILE A 201 -15.53 -9.29 -14.17
CA ILE A 201 -15.08 -10.52 -13.51
C ILE A 201 -15.89 -10.76 -12.24
N SER A 202 -15.91 -12.01 -11.79
CA SER A 202 -16.43 -12.40 -10.48
C SER A 202 -15.45 -12.09 -9.35
N VAL A 203 -15.94 -12.11 -8.10
CA VAL A 203 -15.09 -11.96 -6.91
C VAL A 203 -14.04 -13.08 -6.83
N ASP A 204 -14.43 -14.34 -7.05
CA ASP A 204 -13.50 -15.47 -7.03
C ASP A 204 -12.38 -15.36 -8.08
N GLU A 205 -12.69 -14.82 -9.27
CA GLU A 205 -11.68 -14.56 -10.30
C GLU A 205 -10.75 -13.42 -9.90
N PHE A 206 -11.30 -12.35 -9.29
CA PHE A 206 -10.50 -11.25 -8.78
C PHE A 206 -9.54 -11.70 -7.68
N GLU A 207 -10.03 -12.49 -6.71
CA GLU A 207 -9.19 -13.04 -5.63
C GLU A 207 -8.03 -13.89 -6.17
N LYS A 208 -8.27 -14.70 -7.21
CA LYS A 208 -7.20 -15.46 -7.88
C LYS A 208 -6.17 -14.54 -8.53
N LEU A 209 -6.62 -13.51 -9.25
CA LEU A 209 -5.72 -12.54 -9.88
C LEU A 209 -4.84 -11.80 -8.85
N VAL A 210 -5.38 -11.50 -7.68
CA VAL A 210 -4.65 -10.86 -6.57
C VAL A 210 -3.66 -11.82 -5.90
N GLN A 211 -3.94 -13.13 -5.85
CA GLN A 211 -3.05 -14.14 -5.27
C GLN A 211 -1.93 -14.61 -6.20
N GLU A 212 -2.19 -14.65 -7.51
CA GLU A 212 -1.24 -15.16 -8.51
C GLU A 212 -0.15 -14.14 -8.92
N ASN A 213 -0.32 -12.86 -8.55
CA ASN A 213 0.61 -11.75 -8.84
C ASN A 213 1.17 -11.10 -7.57
#